data_AF-A0A1A0UCY9-F1
#
_entry.id   AF-A0A1A0UCY9-F1
#
_cell.length_a   1.000
_cell.length_b   1.000
_cell.length_c   1.000
_cell.angle_alpha   90.00
_cell.angle_beta   90.00
_cell.angle_gamma   90.00
#
_symmetry.space_group_name_H-M   'P 1'
#
loop_
_entity.id
_entity.type
_entity.pdbx_description
1 polymer ?
#
loop_
_entity_poly.entity_id
_entity_poly.type
_entity_poly.pdbx_seq_one_letter_code
_entity_poly.pdbx_strand_id
1 'polypeptide(L)'
;MSIASVLIPSDKPESPVAGSPAGPRYSLLLSTDASMIEAAQRLRYDVFTSTPGFALPANDFQPRDVDRFDEHCDHLLVRDDDTGELVGCYRMLAPAGAIAAGGLYTATEFDIRAFDPLRPSLVEMGRAVVREGHRNGAVVLLMWAGILAYLDRYGYDYVTGCVSVPIGGDSDDPENRAPGRQLRGVRDFILSRHAAPAQYRVRPHRPVIIDGKALDDIPAPTRPSVPALMRGYLRLGAQVCGEPAHDPDFGVGDFCVLLDKRRADTRYLKRLRSVSAATQLAGGDR
;
A
#
# COMPACT_ATOMS: atom_id res chain seq x y z
N MET A 1 -8.46 -23.40 -11.33
CA MET A 1 -8.46 -22.42 -12.44
C MET A 1 -9.78 -21.67 -12.46
N SER A 2 -9.84 -20.50 -11.83
CA SER A 2 -10.87 -19.50 -12.07
C SER A 2 -10.21 -18.14 -11.88
N ILE A 3 -9.78 -17.53 -12.97
CA ILE A 3 -9.33 -16.13 -12.98
C ILE A 3 -10.61 -15.30 -12.92
N ALA A 4 -10.91 -14.71 -11.77
CA ALA A 4 -11.96 -13.70 -11.68
C ALA A 4 -11.37 -12.36 -12.17
N SER A 5 -11.37 -12.15 -13.49
CA SER A 5 -11.02 -10.85 -14.06
C SER A 5 -12.15 -9.86 -13.73
N VAL A 6 -11.96 -9.01 -12.73
CA VAL A 6 -12.82 -7.84 -12.53
C VAL A 6 -12.27 -6.72 -13.38
N LEU A 7 -12.61 -6.74 -14.68
CA LEU A 7 -12.40 -5.61 -15.56
C LEU A 7 -13.31 -4.47 -15.08
N ILE A 8 -12.75 -3.46 -14.43
CA ILE A 8 -13.45 -2.21 -14.16
C ILE A 8 -13.03 -1.23 -15.26
N PRO A 9 -13.76 -1.13 -16.38
CA PRO A 9 -13.52 -0.08 -17.36
C PRO A 9 -13.76 1.30 -16.71
N SER A 10 -12.96 2.27 -17.12
CA SER A 10 -13.21 3.67 -16.77
C SER A 10 -14.29 4.21 -17.70
N ASP A 11 -15.54 4.32 -17.24
CA ASP A 11 -16.64 4.86 -18.06
C ASP A 11 -16.38 6.30 -18.52
N LYS A 12 -16.53 6.53 -19.83
CA LYS A 12 -16.75 7.84 -20.46
C LYS A 12 -18.11 7.82 -21.19
N PRO A 13 -18.85 8.94 -21.26
CA PRO A 13 -20.01 9.06 -22.12
C PRO A 13 -19.58 9.13 -23.60
N GLU A 14 -20.24 8.37 -24.46
CA GLU A 14 -19.90 8.16 -25.86
C GLU A 14 -20.08 9.41 -26.74
N SER A 15 -19.13 9.64 -27.64
CA SER A 15 -19.37 10.21 -28.97
C SER A 15 -18.29 9.68 -29.92
N PRO A 16 -18.62 9.24 -31.15
CA PRO A 16 -17.70 8.49 -31.99
C PRO A 16 -16.87 9.42 -32.88
N VAL A 17 -15.54 9.35 -32.76
CA VAL A 17 -14.61 9.78 -33.80
C VAL A 17 -13.60 8.65 -34.00
N ALA A 18 -13.50 8.18 -35.24
CA ALA A 18 -12.70 7.03 -35.65
C ALA A 18 -11.19 7.32 -35.59
N GLY A 19 -10.41 6.34 -35.10
CA GLY A 19 -8.96 6.27 -35.34
C GLY A 19 -8.06 6.27 -34.10
N SER A 20 -8.24 5.33 -33.16
CA SER A 20 -7.21 4.80 -32.24
C SER A 20 -7.83 3.66 -31.43
N PRO A 21 -7.10 2.60 -31.04
CA PRO A 21 -7.63 1.58 -30.14
C PRO A 21 -7.68 2.16 -28.72
N ALA A 22 -8.61 3.08 -28.45
CA ALA A 22 -8.68 3.78 -27.18
C ALA A 22 -9.38 2.93 -26.11
N GLY A 23 -8.84 1.74 -25.85
CA GLY A 23 -9.12 0.98 -24.63
C GLY A 23 -8.43 1.64 -23.43
N PRO A 24 -8.84 1.32 -22.19
CA PRO A 24 -8.10 1.76 -21.01
C PRO A 24 -6.68 1.17 -21.03
N ARG A 25 -5.65 1.99 -20.78
CA ARG A 25 -4.23 1.57 -20.76
C ARG A 25 -3.91 0.51 -19.69
N TYR A 26 -4.66 0.48 -18.59
CA TYR A 26 -4.39 -0.42 -17.48
C TYR A 26 -5.59 -1.32 -17.20
N SER A 27 -5.31 -2.60 -17.00
CA SER A 27 -6.27 -3.60 -16.53
C SER A 27 -5.98 -4.00 -15.09
N LEU A 28 -7.04 -4.29 -14.35
CA LEU A 28 -6.99 -4.82 -12.98
C LEU A 28 -7.35 -6.29 -12.99
N LEU A 29 -6.54 -7.11 -12.35
CA LEU A 29 -6.73 -8.55 -12.21
C LEU A 29 -6.80 -8.91 -10.73
N LEU A 30 -7.65 -9.87 -10.39
CA LEU A 30 -7.65 -10.54 -9.09
C LEU A 30 -7.26 -12.00 -9.31
N SER A 31 -6.21 -12.46 -8.66
CA SER A 31 -5.65 -13.78 -8.91
C SER A 31 -5.19 -14.50 -7.66
N THR A 32 -5.40 -15.80 -7.64
CA THR A 32 -4.75 -16.76 -6.73
C THR A 32 -3.90 -17.77 -7.52
N ASP A 33 -3.67 -17.51 -8.81
CA ASP A 33 -2.88 -18.40 -9.68
C ASP A 33 -1.39 -18.30 -9.35
N ALA A 34 -0.75 -19.46 -9.16
CA ALA A 34 0.65 -19.53 -8.73
C ALA A 34 1.61 -18.79 -9.67
N SER A 35 1.37 -18.80 -10.98
CA SER A 35 2.23 -18.10 -11.95
C SER A 35 2.10 -16.57 -11.82
N MET A 36 0.89 -16.07 -11.57
CA MET A 36 0.64 -14.65 -11.34
C MET A 36 1.20 -14.19 -9.99
N ILE A 37 1.13 -15.04 -8.96
CA ILE A 37 1.74 -14.80 -7.65
C ILE A 37 3.26 -14.69 -7.80
N GLU A 38 3.89 -15.61 -8.53
CA GLU A 38 5.33 -15.53 -8.78
C GLU A 38 5.72 -14.25 -9.53
N ALA A 39 4.94 -13.86 -10.55
CA ALA A 39 5.18 -12.61 -11.27
C ALA A 39 5.07 -11.38 -10.35
N ALA A 40 4.10 -11.38 -9.43
CA ALA A 40 3.95 -10.33 -8.42
C ALA A 40 5.10 -10.32 -7.42
N GLN A 41 5.61 -11.48 -6.98
CA GLN A 41 6.78 -11.59 -6.09
C GLN A 41 8.05 -11.01 -6.72
N ARG A 42 8.25 -11.22 -8.03
CA ARG A 42 9.36 -10.62 -8.79
C ARG A 42 9.19 -9.10 -8.91
N LEU A 43 7.99 -8.62 -9.26
CA LEU A 43 7.70 -7.19 -9.32
C LEU A 43 7.95 -6.50 -7.97
N ARG A 44 7.52 -7.14 -6.87
CA ARG A 44 7.77 -6.64 -5.51
C ARG A 44 9.26 -6.54 -5.21
N TYR A 45 10.01 -7.60 -5.48
CA TYR A 45 11.46 -7.61 -5.32
C TYR A 45 12.12 -6.47 -6.10
N ASP A 46 11.82 -6.35 -7.40
CA ASP A 46 12.40 -5.32 -8.28
C ASP A 46 12.12 -3.91 -7.74
N VAL A 47 10.89 -3.65 -7.30
CA VAL A 47 10.50 -2.33 -6.80
C VAL A 47 11.11 -2.05 -5.43
N PHE A 48 11.09 -3.00 -4.50
CA PHE A 48 11.63 -2.78 -3.16
C PHE A 48 13.16 -2.62 -3.20
N THR A 49 13.88 -3.44 -3.96
CA THR A 49 15.34 -3.32 -4.09
C THR A 49 15.79 -2.03 -4.78
N SER A 50 14.96 -1.47 -5.67
CA SER A 50 15.25 -0.19 -6.34
C SER A 50 14.72 1.05 -5.62
N THR A 51 13.96 0.89 -4.53
CA THR A 51 13.41 2.02 -3.77
C THR A 51 14.39 2.45 -2.68
N PRO A 52 14.91 3.70 -2.72
CA PRO A 52 15.83 4.19 -1.71
C PRO A 52 15.29 4.07 -0.29
N GLY A 53 16.14 3.62 0.63
CA GLY A 53 15.82 3.48 2.05
C GLY A 53 15.09 2.20 2.46
N PHE A 54 14.79 1.29 1.53
CA PHE A 54 14.34 -0.06 1.87
C PHE A 54 15.51 -1.03 1.80
N ALA A 55 15.68 -1.82 2.85
CA ALA A 55 16.53 -3.01 2.82
C ALA A 55 15.67 -4.22 2.40
N LEU A 56 16.29 -5.18 1.72
CA LEU A 56 15.73 -6.51 1.55
C LEU A 56 16.79 -7.54 1.96
N PRO A 57 16.40 -8.65 2.60
CA PRO A 57 17.31 -9.77 2.81
C PRO A 57 17.88 -10.24 1.46
N ALA A 58 19.20 -10.44 1.40
CA ALA A 58 19.84 -10.98 0.20
C ALA A 58 19.26 -12.36 -0.12
N ASN A 59 18.81 -12.56 -1.36
CA ASN A 59 18.33 -13.86 -1.83
C ASN A 59 18.99 -14.21 -3.16
N ASP A 60 20.14 -14.89 -3.07
CA ASP A 60 21.06 -15.12 -4.18
C ASP A 60 20.55 -16.15 -5.20
N PHE A 61 19.52 -16.94 -4.86
CA PHE A 61 19.12 -18.09 -5.67
C PHE A 61 17.85 -17.86 -6.51
N GLN A 62 17.02 -16.87 -6.18
CA GLN A 62 15.88 -16.40 -6.97
C GLN A 62 15.35 -15.07 -6.42
N PRO A 63 15.58 -13.93 -7.10
CA PRO A 63 15.17 -12.61 -6.60
C PRO A 63 13.64 -12.47 -6.57
N ARG A 64 13.05 -12.74 -5.40
CA ARG A 64 11.61 -12.69 -5.13
C ARG A 64 11.35 -12.22 -3.71
N ASP A 65 10.37 -11.33 -3.55
CA ASP A 65 9.80 -10.96 -2.25
C ASP A 65 8.67 -11.94 -1.93
N VAL A 66 8.95 -12.91 -1.06
CA VAL A 66 8.04 -14.03 -0.73
C VAL A 66 7.89 -14.14 0.78
N ASP A 67 6.66 -14.36 1.25
CA ASP A 67 6.42 -14.79 2.62
C ASP A 67 5.30 -15.83 2.71
N ARG A 68 5.11 -16.39 3.91
CA ARG A 68 4.11 -17.44 4.20
C ARG A 68 2.65 -17.00 4.02
N PHE A 69 2.36 -15.71 3.85
CA PHE A 69 0.99 -15.23 3.66
C PHE A 69 0.58 -15.24 2.19
N ASP A 70 1.53 -15.27 1.26
CA ASP A 70 1.26 -15.14 -0.18
C ASP A 70 0.27 -16.17 -0.71
N GLU A 71 0.32 -17.41 -0.23
CA GLU A 71 -0.59 -18.49 -0.65
C GLU A 71 -2.02 -18.33 -0.11
N HIS A 72 -2.21 -17.52 0.93
CA HIS A 72 -3.50 -17.31 1.60
C HIS A 72 -4.20 -16.03 1.16
N CYS A 73 -3.60 -15.30 0.23
CA CYS A 73 -4.10 -14.00 -0.20
C CYS A 73 -4.68 -14.05 -1.60
N ASP A 74 -5.65 -13.18 -1.85
CA ASP A 74 -5.95 -12.74 -3.20
C ASP A 74 -4.92 -11.68 -3.62
N HIS A 75 -4.46 -11.75 -4.86
CA HIS A 75 -3.49 -10.80 -5.40
C HIS A 75 -4.18 -9.87 -6.37
N LEU A 76 -4.21 -8.59 -6.02
CA LEU A 76 -4.70 -7.52 -6.86
C LEU A 76 -3.55 -7.02 -7.74
N LEU A 77 -3.64 -7.23 -9.05
CA LEU A 77 -2.55 -6.99 -9.99
C LEU A 77 -2.97 -5.97 -11.03
N VAL A 78 -2.09 -5.04 -11.35
CA VAL A 78 -2.28 -4.07 -12.44
C VAL A 78 -1.37 -4.42 -13.59
N ARG A 79 -1.97 -4.60 -14.76
CA ARG A 79 -1.27 -4.84 -16.03
C ARG A 79 -1.32 -3.59 -16.89
N ASP A 80 -0.21 -3.24 -17.53
CA ASP A 80 -0.21 -2.30 -18.66
C ASP A 80 -0.61 -3.06 -19.91
N ASP A 81 -1.75 -2.71 -20.51
CA ASP A 81 -2.29 -3.43 -21.66
C ASP A 81 -1.54 -3.12 -22.97
N ASP A 82 -0.73 -2.05 -22.99
CA ASP A 82 0.15 -1.76 -24.13
C ASP A 82 1.32 -2.74 -24.20
N THR A 83 1.85 -3.18 -23.05
CA THR A 83 3.03 -4.07 -22.96
C THR A 83 2.70 -5.49 -22.52
N GLY A 84 1.55 -5.71 -21.89
CA GLY A 84 1.16 -6.96 -21.25
C GLY A 84 1.83 -7.21 -19.89
N GLU A 85 2.67 -6.31 -19.41
CA GLU A 85 3.47 -6.50 -18.19
C GLU A 85 2.70 -6.13 -16.91
N LEU A 86 3.03 -6.81 -15.79
CA LEU A 86 2.58 -6.38 -14.47
C LEU A 86 3.40 -5.16 -14.00
N VAL A 87 2.67 -4.09 -13.67
CA VAL A 87 3.23 -2.77 -13.32
C VAL A 87 2.81 -2.30 -11.93
N GLY A 88 1.88 -3.00 -11.28
CA GLY A 88 1.57 -2.78 -9.87
C GLY A 88 0.94 -4.02 -9.25
N CYS A 89 1.09 -4.17 -7.94
CA CYS A 89 0.37 -5.20 -7.22
C CYS A 89 0.08 -4.80 -5.77
N TYR A 90 -0.90 -5.47 -5.20
CA TYR A 90 -1.24 -5.38 -3.79
C TYR A 90 -1.82 -6.73 -3.31
N ARG A 91 -1.48 -7.14 -2.09
CA ARG A 91 -1.98 -8.39 -1.49
C ARG A 91 -3.20 -8.11 -0.64
N MET A 92 -4.23 -8.97 -0.74
CA MET A 92 -5.47 -8.91 0.03
C MET A 92 -5.62 -10.18 0.87
N LEU A 93 -5.40 -10.09 2.18
CA LEU A 93 -5.59 -11.18 3.13
C LEU A 93 -6.97 -11.05 3.79
N ALA A 94 -7.95 -11.74 3.23
CA ALA A 94 -9.31 -11.78 3.77
C ALA A 94 -9.40 -12.59 5.08
N PRO A 95 -10.49 -12.47 5.87
CA PRO A 95 -10.64 -13.17 7.15
C PRO A 95 -10.39 -14.68 7.09
N ALA A 96 -10.89 -15.38 6.07
CA ALA A 96 -10.64 -16.81 5.90
C ALA A 96 -9.15 -17.12 5.64
N GLY A 97 -8.49 -16.29 4.82
CA GLY A 97 -7.06 -16.38 4.56
C GLY A 97 -6.24 -16.09 5.82
N ALA A 98 -6.62 -15.09 6.61
CA ALA A 98 -5.98 -14.78 7.89
C ALA A 98 -6.07 -15.95 8.87
N ILE A 99 -7.21 -16.63 8.94
CA ILE A 99 -7.37 -17.84 9.76
C ILE A 99 -6.45 -18.96 9.25
N ALA A 100 -6.43 -19.21 7.94
CA ALA A 100 -5.58 -20.23 7.33
C ALA A 100 -4.09 -19.96 7.54
N ALA A 101 -3.68 -18.69 7.48
CA ALA A 101 -2.33 -18.23 7.76
C ALA A 101 -2.00 -18.20 9.27
N GLY A 102 -2.94 -18.53 10.17
CA GLY A 102 -2.73 -18.45 11.61
C GLY A 102 -2.66 -17.02 12.19
N GLY A 103 -3.09 -16.02 11.44
CA GLY A 103 -3.16 -14.63 11.86
C GLY A 103 -2.92 -13.63 10.74
N LEU A 104 -2.90 -12.35 11.11
CA LEU A 104 -2.52 -11.23 10.23
C LEU A 104 -1.00 -11.00 10.32
N TYR A 105 -0.38 -10.49 9.26
CA TYR A 105 1.00 -9.98 9.31
C TYR A 105 1.12 -8.86 10.34
N THR A 106 0.16 -7.93 10.37
CA THR A 106 0.14 -6.85 11.37
C THR A 106 0.18 -7.38 12.81
N ALA A 107 -0.31 -8.61 13.07
CA ALA A 107 -0.24 -9.22 14.40
C ALA A 107 1.18 -9.67 14.81
N THR A 108 2.09 -9.86 13.84
CA THR A 108 3.51 -10.17 14.10
C THR A 108 4.29 -8.92 14.51
N GLU A 109 3.82 -7.74 14.09
CA GLU A 109 4.42 -6.45 14.42
C GLU A 109 3.78 -5.77 15.64
N PHE A 110 2.48 -6.01 15.87
CA PHE A 110 1.68 -5.31 16.88
C PHE A 110 0.79 -6.22 17.72
N ASP A 111 0.50 -5.80 18.95
CA ASP A 111 -0.65 -6.28 19.71
C ASP A 111 -1.93 -5.67 19.14
N ILE A 112 -2.65 -6.46 18.37
CA ILE A 112 -3.86 -6.06 17.64
C ILE A 112 -5.16 -6.56 18.26
N ARG A 113 -5.20 -6.93 19.55
CA ARG A 113 -6.44 -7.39 20.21
C ARG A 113 -7.59 -6.38 20.11
N ALA A 114 -7.25 -5.09 19.99
CA ALA A 114 -8.21 -4.02 19.70
C ALA A 114 -9.05 -4.23 18.42
N PHE A 115 -8.57 -5.07 17.48
CA PHE A 115 -9.27 -5.38 16.24
C PHE A 115 -10.13 -6.64 16.32
N ASP A 116 -10.17 -7.37 17.45
CA ASP A 116 -10.95 -8.60 17.59
C ASP A 116 -12.42 -8.45 17.14
N PRO A 117 -13.14 -7.36 17.48
CA PRO A 117 -14.51 -7.14 16.99
C PRO A 117 -14.61 -6.90 15.48
N LEU A 118 -13.51 -6.52 14.82
CA LEU A 118 -13.46 -6.19 13.40
C LEU A 118 -13.13 -7.40 12.54
N ARG A 119 -12.43 -8.41 13.11
CA ARG A 119 -11.87 -9.57 12.39
C ARG A 119 -12.81 -10.25 11.40
N PRO A 120 -14.12 -10.45 11.67
CA PRO A 120 -15.02 -11.07 10.71
C PRO A 120 -15.18 -10.29 9.39
N SER A 121 -14.88 -9.00 9.40
CA SER A 121 -15.06 -8.06 8.28
C SER A 121 -13.78 -7.27 7.95
N LEU A 122 -12.62 -7.72 8.46
CA LEU A 122 -11.33 -7.04 8.34
C LEU A 122 -10.44 -7.75 7.31
N VAL A 123 -10.06 -7.01 6.27
CA VAL A 123 -9.06 -7.43 5.29
C VAL A 123 -7.74 -6.77 5.60
N GLU A 124 -6.65 -7.53 5.67
CA GLU A 124 -5.32 -6.94 5.69
C GLU A 124 -4.79 -6.75 4.27
N MET A 125 -4.22 -5.58 4.00
CA MET A 125 -3.52 -5.30 2.77
C MET A 125 -2.02 -5.13 3.01
N GLY A 126 -1.20 -5.66 2.13
CA GLY A 126 0.26 -5.56 2.27
C GLY A 126 0.99 -5.67 0.93
N ARG A 127 2.26 -5.25 0.92
CA ARG A 127 3.14 -5.35 -0.26
C ARG A 127 2.67 -4.57 -1.50
N ALA A 128 2.18 -3.35 -1.29
CA ALA A 128 1.83 -2.44 -2.38
C ALA A 128 3.07 -1.98 -3.14
N VAL A 129 3.13 -2.24 -4.45
CA VAL A 129 4.18 -1.72 -5.32
C VAL A 129 3.61 -1.19 -6.63
N VAL A 130 4.28 -0.18 -7.18
CA VAL A 130 4.06 0.34 -8.53
C VAL A 130 5.42 0.54 -9.18
N ARG A 131 5.61 -0.06 -10.34
CA ARG A 131 6.83 0.04 -11.16
C ARG A 131 7.13 1.50 -11.47
N GLU A 132 8.41 1.86 -11.46
CA GLU A 132 8.86 3.18 -11.86
C GLU A 132 8.41 3.49 -13.30
N GLY A 133 8.10 4.76 -13.60
CA GLY A 133 7.45 5.14 -14.87
C GLY A 133 5.93 4.92 -14.95
N HIS A 134 5.35 4.11 -14.04
CA HIS A 134 3.88 3.91 -13.94
C HIS A 134 3.27 4.62 -12.71
N ARG A 135 4.07 5.39 -11.98
CA ARG A 135 3.67 6.15 -10.77
C ARG A 135 2.93 7.46 -11.10
N ASN A 136 2.03 7.42 -12.09
CA ASN A 136 1.26 8.57 -12.60
C ASN A 136 -0.11 8.76 -11.90
N GLY A 137 -0.37 7.99 -10.83
CA GLY A 137 -1.62 8.01 -10.07
C GLY A 137 -2.73 7.12 -10.62
N ALA A 138 -2.73 6.79 -11.92
CA ALA A 138 -3.77 5.94 -12.53
C ALA A 138 -3.73 4.51 -11.97
N VAL A 139 -2.53 3.93 -11.81
CA VAL A 139 -2.35 2.59 -11.22
C VAL A 139 -2.84 2.54 -9.78
N VAL A 140 -2.47 3.52 -8.95
CA VAL A 140 -2.89 3.60 -7.53
C VAL A 140 -4.40 3.75 -7.42
N LEU A 141 -4.99 4.58 -8.29
CA LEU A 141 -6.43 4.76 -8.34
C LEU A 141 -7.17 3.49 -8.75
N LEU A 142 -6.64 2.76 -9.73
CA LEU A 142 -7.20 1.48 -10.17
C LEU A 142 -7.12 0.43 -9.06
N MET A 143 -5.99 0.35 -8.35
CA MET A 143 -5.86 -0.50 -7.17
C MET A 143 -6.90 -0.13 -6.09
N TRP A 144 -7.09 1.15 -5.79
CA TRP A 144 -8.12 1.57 -4.83
C TRP A 144 -9.54 1.26 -5.28
N ALA A 145 -9.84 1.41 -6.57
CA ALA A 145 -11.12 0.98 -7.12
C ALA A 145 -11.32 -0.54 -6.94
N GLY A 146 -10.27 -1.33 -7.19
CA GLY A 146 -10.26 -2.77 -6.96
C GLY A 146 -10.47 -3.17 -5.51
N ILE A 147 -9.78 -2.50 -4.57
CA ILE A 147 -9.94 -2.73 -3.13
C ILE A 147 -11.39 -2.47 -2.72
N LEU A 148 -11.97 -1.33 -3.07
CA LEU A 148 -13.35 -1.01 -2.69
C LEU A 148 -14.34 -2.00 -3.31
N ALA A 149 -14.17 -2.36 -4.58
CA ALA A 149 -15.00 -3.35 -5.25
C ALA A 149 -14.87 -4.75 -4.61
N TYR A 150 -13.67 -5.13 -4.18
CA TYR A 150 -13.42 -6.37 -3.44
C TYR A 150 -14.19 -6.39 -2.12
N LEU A 151 -14.09 -5.32 -1.33
CA LEU A 151 -14.79 -5.20 -0.05
C LEU A 151 -16.31 -5.22 -0.23
N ASP A 152 -16.83 -4.54 -1.26
CA ASP A 152 -18.27 -4.55 -1.59
C ASP A 152 -18.74 -5.94 -2.01
N ARG A 153 -17.97 -6.62 -2.87
CA ARG A 153 -18.31 -7.95 -3.38
C ARG A 153 -18.41 -9.00 -2.27
N TYR A 154 -17.49 -8.95 -1.31
CA TYR A 154 -17.39 -9.94 -0.23
C TYR A 154 -18.01 -9.50 1.09
N GLY A 155 -18.60 -8.29 1.15
CA GLY A 155 -19.28 -7.80 2.35
C GLY A 155 -18.33 -7.45 3.50
N TYR A 156 -17.12 -6.97 3.18
CA TYR A 156 -16.15 -6.50 4.17
C TYR A 156 -16.23 -4.98 4.37
N ASP A 157 -15.96 -4.55 5.59
CA ASP A 157 -16.12 -3.15 6.03
C ASP A 157 -14.79 -2.49 6.37
N TYR A 158 -13.80 -3.27 6.78
CA TYR A 158 -12.56 -2.75 7.33
C TYR A 158 -11.35 -3.21 6.53
N VAL A 159 -10.37 -2.32 6.47
CA VAL A 159 -9.08 -2.61 5.90
C VAL A 159 -7.97 -2.16 6.84
N THR A 160 -6.98 -3.02 7.07
CA THR A 160 -5.77 -2.69 7.82
C THR A 160 -4.52 -3.07 7.05
N GLY A 161 -3.36 -2.66 7.56
CA GLY A 161 -2.04 -3.02 7.04
C GLY A 161 -0.95 -2.17 7.65
N CYS A 162 0.29 -2.57 7.41
CA CYS A 162 1.47 -1.78 7.76
C CYS A 162 1.82 -0.83 6.60
N VAL A 163 2.12 0.43 6.94
CA VAL A 163 2.66 1.41 6.00
C VAL A 163 4.00 1.88 6.52
N SER A 164 5.03 1.60 5.73
CA SER A 164 6.42 1.78 6.12
C SER A 164 6.91 3.20 5.86
N VAL A 165 7.73 3.70 6.77
CA VAL A 165 8.53 4.92 6.59
C VAL A 165 9.99 4.55 6.82
N PRO A 166 10.87 4.72 5.82
CA PRO A 166 12.30 4.44 5.97
C PRO A 166 12.95 5.15 7.16
N ILE A 167 13.79 4.41 7.87
CA ILE A 167 14.64 4.96 8.94
C ILE A 167 15.89 5.60 8.32
N GLY A 168 16.45 4.99 7.28
CA GLY A 168 17.67 5.42 6.60
C GLY A 168 17.49 6.68 5.76
N GLY A 169 18.56 7.49 5.71
CA GLY A 169 18.61 8.78 5.03
C GLY A 169 19.48 8.76 3.77
N ASP A 170 19.07 8.02 2.74
CA ASP A 170 19.54 8.30 1.36
C ASP A 170 18.76 9.49 0.79
N SER A 171 18.78 10.59 1.53
CA SER A 171 18.27 11.86 1.07
C SER A 171 19.46 12.79 0.84
N ASP A 172 19.52 13.41 -0.34
CA ASP A 172 20.41 14.54 -0.61
C ASP A 172 20.11 15.76 0.30
N ASP A 173 19.02 15.71 1.06
CA ASP A 173 18.64 16.71 2.05
C ASP A 173 19.53 16.60 3.32
N PRO A 174 20.36 17.61 3.61
CA PRO A 174 21.21 17.64 4.79
C PRO A 174 20.43 17.56 6.11
N GLU A 175 19.19 18.05 6.15
CA GLU A 175 18.35 17.95 7.35
C GLU A 175 17.87 16.52 7.63
N ASN A 176 17.90 15.64 6.63
CA ASN A 176 17.37 14.27 6.72
C ASN A 176 18.44 13.19 6.67
N ARG A 177 19.72 13.58 6.65
CA ARG A 177 20.86 12.65 6.68
C ARG A 177 20.92 11.81 7.96
N ALA A 178 20.45 12.34 9.09
CA ALA A 178 20.47 11.59 10.35
C ALA A 178 19.31 10.58 10.39
N PRO A 179 19.58 9.29 10.71
CA PRO A 179 18.56 8.25 10.76
C PRO A 179 17.39 8.61 11.67
N GLY A 180 16.18 8.25 11.24
CA GLY A 180 14.97 8.38 12.04
C GLY A 180 14.36 9.78 12.13
N ARG A 181 15.02 10.86 11.66
CA ARG A 181 14.42 12.21 11.70
C ARG A 181 13.12 12.27 10.89
N GLN A 182 13.13 11.78 9.65
CA GLN A 182 11.91 11.75 8.84
C GLN A 182 10.82 10.88 9.47
N LEU A 183 11.16 9.69 9.97
CA LEU A 183 10.24 8.84 10.71
C LEU A 183 9.61 9.56 11.91
N ARG A 184 10.41 10.25 12.73
CA ARG A 184 9.93 11.07 13.85
C ARG A 184 8.96 12.16 13.39
N GLY A 185 9.33 12.92 12.37
CA GLY A 185 8.48 14.00 11.84
C GLY A 185 7.15 13.47 11.27
N VAL A 186 7.20 12.35 10.56
CA VAL A 186 5.99 11.69 10.03
C VAL A 186 5.12 11.16 11.17
N ARG A 187 5.70 10.48 12.16
CA ARG A 187 5.02 9.99 13.38
C ARG A 187 4.25 11.12 14.07
N ASP A 188 4.92 12.24 14.36
CA ASP A 188 4.29 13.38 15.05
C ASP A 188 3.18 14.02 14.21
N PHE A 189 3.39 14.19 12.91
CA PHE A 189 2.40 14.77 12.01
C PHE A 189 1.15 13.89 11.91
N ILE A 190 1.31 12.58 11.70
CA ILE A 190 0.16 11.69 11.47
C ILE A 190 -0.57 11.36 12.77
N LEU A 191 0.13 11.19 13.89
CA LEU A 191 -0.53 10.93 15.18
C LEU A 191 -1.29 12.15 15.70
N SER A 192 -0.84 13.37 15.42
CA SER A 192 -1.57 14.58 15.83
C SER A 192 -2.86 14.83 15.04
N ARG A 193 -2.98 14.32 13.81
CA ARG A 193 -4.09 14.64 12.88
C ARG A 193 -4.96 13.46 12.49
N HIS A 194 -4.40 12.26 12.47
CA HIS A 194 -5.02 11.06 11.91
C HIS A 194 -5.01 9.88 12.90
N ALA A 195 -4.76 10.16 14.17
CA ALA A 195 -4.96 9.27 15.28
C ALA A 195 -6.28 8.46 15.20
N ALA A 196 -6.19 7.13 15.32
CA ALA A 196 -7.36 6.31 15.54
C ALA A 196 -7.97 6.53 16.95
N PRO A 197 -9.28 6.32 17.14
CA PRO A 197 -9.91 6.29 18.47
C PRO A 197 -9.25 5.27 19.39
N ALA A 198 -9.36 5.48 20.71
CA ALA A 198 -8.71 4.64 21.73
C ALA A 198 -9.01 3.13 21.57
N GLN A 199 -10.24 2.78 21.18
CA GLN A 199 -10.68 1.39 20.98
C GLN A 199 -9.99 0.66 19.81
N TYR A 200 -9.31 1.38 18.92
CA TYR A 200 -8.57 0.82 17.78
C TYR A 200 -7.06 1.02 17.94
N ARG A 201 -6.58 1.40 19.13
CA ARG A 201 -5.16 1.60 19.36
C ARG A 201 -4.43 0.27 19.55
N VAL A 202 -3.30 0.15 18.87
CA VAL A 202 -2.40 -1.00 18.92
C VAL A 202 -1.05 -0.60 19.49
N ARG A 203 -0.27 -1.57 19.96
CA ARG A 203 1.10 -1.33 20.47
C ARG A 203 2.09 -2.17 19.69
N PRO A 204 3.23 -1.60 19.26
CA PRO A 204 4.26 -2.38 18.59
C PRO A 204 4.91 -3.36 19.57
N HIS A 205 5.19 -4.59 19.13
CA HIS A 205 6.00 -5.54 19.90
C HIS A 205 7.46 -5.07 19.97
N ARG A 206 7.93 -4.41 18.91
CA ARG A 206 9.26 -3.82 18.82
C ARG A 206 9.18 -2.31 18.59
N PRO A 207 9.25 -1.48 19.65
CA PRO A 207 9.32 -0.03 19.51
C PRO A 207 10.56 0.41 18.72
N VAL A 208 10.44 1.55 18.04
CA VAL A 208 11.56 2.15 17.29
C VAL A 208 12.59 2.77 18.22
N ILE A 209 13.78 2.16 18.24
CA ILE A 209 14.99 2.64 18.90
C ILE A 209 16.11 2.67 17.86
N ILE A 210 16.73 3.84 17.68
CA ILE A 210 17.77 4.09 16.68
C ILE A 210 19.01 4.60 17.41
N ASP A 211 20.14 3.90 17.29
CA ASP A 211 21.37 4.21 18.00
C ASP A 211 21.19 4.43 19.51
N GLY A 212 20.33 3.60 20.12
CA GLY A 212 20.00 3.66 21.56
C GLY A 212 19.04 4.79 21.96
N LYS A 213 18.51 5.55 21.00
CA LYS A 213 17.58 6.67 21.24
C LYS A 213 16.16 6.30 20.86
N ALA A 214 15.19 6.66 21.69
CA ALA A 214 13.78 6.62 21.30
C ALA A 214 13.49 7.71 20.26
N LEU A 215 12.42 7.54 19.48
CA LEU A 215 12.00 8.57 18.51
C LEU A 215 11.84 9.95 19.15
N ASP A 216 11.34 10.01 20.38
CA ASP A 216 11.13 11.27 21.12
C ASP A 216 12.45 12.04 21.39
N ASP A 217 13.59 11.34 21.44
CA ASP A 217 14.94 11.89 21.63
C ASP A 217 15.67 12.23 20.32
N ILE A 218 15.04 11.94 19.17
CA ILE A 218 15.57 12.28 17.85
C ILE A 218 15.00 13.64 17.44
N PRO A 219 15.84 14.61 17.01
CA PRO A 219 15.35 15.91 16.57
C PRO A 219 14.39 15.79 15.39
N ALA A 220 13.20 16.39 15.48
CA ALA A 220 12.24 16.42 14.37
C ALA A 220 12.75 17.31 13.21
N PRO A 221 12.42 16.97 11.95
CA PRO A 221 12.74 17.80 10.79
C PRO A 221 11.85 19.04 10.76
N THR A 222 12.32 20.12 10.12
CA THR A 222 11.54 21.35 9.97
C THR A 222 10.26 21.11 9.18
N ARG A 223 10.32 20.23 8.18
CA ARG A 223 9.18 19.83 7.33
C ARG A 223 9.17 18.32 7.13
N PRO A 224 8.26 17.59 7.78
CA PRO A 224 8.14 16.15 7.55
C PRO A 224 7.57 15.85 6.16
N SER A 225 8.16 14.87 5.48
CA SER A 225 7.69 14.37 4.19
C SER A 225 6.94 13.07 4.39
N VAL A 226 5.62 13.13 4.54
CA VAL A 226 4.79 11.92 4.65
C VAL A 226 4.83 11.16 3.32
N PRO A 227 5.19 9.86 3.26
CA PRO A 227 5.26 9.12 2.00
C PRO A 227 3.96 9.17 1.19
N ALA A 228 4.08 9.13 -0.14
CA ALA A 228 2.93 9.29 -1.04
C ALA A 228 1.82 8.26 -0.78
N LEU A 229 2.20 7.02 -0.50
CA LEU A 229 1.27 5.93 -0.17
C LEU A 229 0.48 6.25 1.11
N MET A 230 1.20 6.57 2.19
CA MET A 230 0.61 7.00 3.47
C MET A 230 -0.34 8.19 3.26
N ARG A 231 0.07 9.24 2.53
CA ARG A 231 -0.79 10.40 2.24
C ARG A 231 -2.09 9.99 1.53
N GLY A 232 -2.01 9.06 0.58
CA GLY A 232 -3.18 8.54 -0.13
C GLY A 232 -4.18 7.90 0.84
N TYR A 233 -3.69 7.11 1.78
CA TYR A 233 -4.52 6.38 2.75
C TYR A 233 -5.17 7.35 3.74
N LEU A 234 -4.40 8.31 4.27
CA LEU A 234 -4.91 9.34 5.16
C LEU A 234 -5.97 10.22 4.50
N ARG A 235 -5.80 10.55 3.21
CA ARG A 235 -6.81 11.30 2.43
C ARG A 235 -8.09 10.52 2.20
N LEU A 236 -8.00 9.19 2.14
CA LEU A 236 -9.17 8.32 2.11
C LEU A 236 -9.87 8.21 3.47
N GLY A 237 -9.28 8.72 4.55
CA GLY A 237 -9.84 8.64 5.89
C GLY A 237 -9.28 7.48 6.72
N ALA A 238 -8.19 6.84 6.28
CA ALA A 238 -7.48 5.89 7.11
C ALA A 238 -6.91 6.59 8.35
N GLN A 239 -6.89 5.87 9.46
CA GLN A 239 -6.43 6.35 10.74
C GLN A 239 -5.22 5.53 11.21
N VAL A 240 -4.28 6.19 11.88
CA VAL A 240 -3.05 5.57 12.40
C VAL A 240 -3.31 5.04 13.80
N CYS A 241 -3.04 3.76 13.99
CA CYS A 241 -3.48 3.01 15.17
C CYS A 241 -2.50 3.07 16.34
N GLY A 242 -1.32 3.68 16.19
CA GLY A 242 -0.37 3.80 17.30
C GLY A 242 1.03 4.22 16.87
N GLU A 243 1.96 4.03 17.79
CA GLU A 243 3.40 4.15 17.51
C GLU A 243 3.84 3.16 16.43
N PRO A 244 4.90 3.49 15.65
CA PRO A 244 5.42 2.57 14.67
C PRO A 244 6.14 1.37 15.31
N ALA A 245 6.10 0.22 14.64
CA ALA A 245 6.96 -0.92 14.91
C ALA A 245 8.28 -0.78 14.15
N HIS A 246 9.38 -1.20 14.74
CA HIS A 246 10.67 -1.25 14.08
C HIS A 246 10.80 -2.55 13.31
N ASP A 247 10.89 -2.44 11.99
CA ASP A 247 11.22 -3.55 11.12
C ASP A 247 12.70 -3.41 10.66
N PRO A 248 13.63 -4.17 11.26
CA PRO A 248 15.05 -4.08 10.91
C PRO A 248 15.38 -4.74 9.57
N ASP A 249 14.55 -5.67 9.09
CA ASP A 249 14.80 -6.42 7.86
C ASP A 249 14.59 -5.50 6.65
N PHE A 250 13.63 -4.59 6.77
CA PHE A 250 13.34 -3.56 5.78
C PHE A 250 14.00 -2.21 6.08
N GLY A 251 14.49 -1.99 7.30
CA GLY A 251 15.09 -0.70 7.71
C GLY A 251 14.05 0.41 7.85
N VAL A 252 12.84 0.08 8.32
CA VAL A 252 11.68 0.98 8.35
C VAL A 252 11.03 1.05 9.73
N GLY A 253 10.27 2.12 9.95
CA GLY A 253 9.21 2.17 10.95
C GLY A 253 7.87 1.90 10.30
N ASP A 254 7.22 0.80 10.68
CA ASP A 254 5.92 0.40 10.17
C ASP A 254 4.81 1.00 11.00
N PHE A 255 3.81 1.60 10.36
CA PHE A 255 2.61 2.10 11.03
C PHE A 255 1.41 1.21 10.71
N CYS A 256 0.76 0.67 11.73
CA CYS A 256 -0.55 0.04 11.59
C CYS A 256 -1.60 1.12 11.26
N VAL A 257 -2.25 0.99 10.11
CA VAL A 257 -3.35 1.87 9.68
C VAL A 257 -4.66 1.09 9.59
N LEU A 258 -5.77 1.77 9.83
CA LEU A 258 -7.12 1.21 9.74
C LEU A 258 -8.03 2.15 8.94
N LEU A 259 -8.76 1.60 7.98
CA LEU A 259 -9.79 2.30 7.21
C LEU A 259 -11.12 1.58 7.41
N ASP A 260 -12.14 2.33 7.83
CA ASP A 260 -13.54 1.93 7.72
C ASP A 260 -14.06 2.39 6.37
N LYS A 261 -14.40 1.44 5.49
CA LYS A 261 -14.90 1.70 4.13
C LYS A 261 -16.08 2.66 4.14
N ARG A 262 -16.95 2.60 5.14
CA ARG A 262 -18.17 3.42 5.25
C ARG A 262 -17.84 4.90 5.50
N ARG A 263 -16.62 5.19 5.96
CA ARG A 263 -16.10 6.54 6.20
C ARG A 263 -15.12 7.00 5.12
N ALA A 264 -14.89 6.20 4.09
CA ALA A 264 -13.90 6.52 3.09
C ALA A 264 -14.29 7.76 2.25
N ASP A 265 -13.38 8.73 2.09
CA ASP A 265 -13.62 9.89 1.21
C ASP A 265 -13.50 9.47 -0.27
N THR A 266 -14.56 8.87 -0.80
CA THR A 266 -14.63 8.48 -2.21
C THR A 266 -14.60 9.67 -3.18
N ARG A 267 -14.83 10.91 -2.70
CA ARG A 267 -14.66 12.12 -3.54
C ARG A 267 -13.19 12.32 -3.87
N TYR A 268 -12.27 11.93 -2.99
CA TYR A 268 -10.85 11.97 -3.29
C TYR A 268 -10.49 11.06 -4.48
N LEU A 269 -11.03 9.83 -4.53
CA LEU A 269 -10.83 8.93 -5.68
C LEU A 269 -11.41 9.52 -6.97
N LYS A 270 -12.58 10.15 -6.90
CA LYS A 270 -13.18 10.85 -8.05
C LYS A 270 -12.29 12.00 -8.54
N ARG A 271 -11.71 12.81 -7.64
CA ARG A 271 -10.76 13.87 -8.03
C ARG A 271 -9.50 13.32 -8.67
N LEU A 272 -8.94 12.23 -8.11
CA LEU A 272 -7.74 11.60 -8.66
C LEU A 272 -8.00 11.06 -10.08
N ARG A 273 -9.20 10.52 -10.35
CA ARG A 273 -9.65 10.11 -11.70
C ARG A 273 -9.58 11.28 -12.69
N SER A 274 -10.13 12.43 -12.32
CA SER A 274 -10.15 13.61 -13.18
C SER A 274 -8.75 14.13 -13.52
N VAL A 275 -7.83 14.14 -12.55
CA VAL A 275 -6.43 14.57 -12.77
C VAL A 275 -5.69 13.59 -13.67
N SER A 276 -5.79 12.27 -13.41
CA SER A 276 -5.15 11.26 -14.25
C SER A 276 -5.65 11.30 -15.70
N ALA A 277 -6.95 11.51 -15.91
CA ALA A 277 -7.52 11.67 -17.25
C ALA A 277 -6.97 12.92 -17.98
N ALA A 278 -6.79 14.03 -17.27
CA ALA A 278 -6.22 15.26 -17.83
C ALA A 278 -4.72 15.09 -18.19
N THR A 279 -3.95 14.39 -17.35
CA THR A 279 -2.54 14.10 -17.64
C THR A 279 -2.36 13.14 -18.83
N GLN A 280 -3.26 12.17 -19.00
CA GLN A 280 -3.25 11.29 -20.19
C GLN A 280 -3.54 12.07 -21.48
N LEU A 281 -4.50 13.01 -21.45
CA LEU A 281 -4.79 13.86 -22.60
C LEU A 281 -3.63 14.81 -22.95
N ALA A 282 -2.91 15.33 -21.95
CA ALA A 282 -1.77 16.23 -22.18
C ALA A 282 -0.49 15.49 -22.62
N GLY A 283 -0.39 14.18 -22.41
CA GLY A 283 0.77 13.36 -22.78
C GLY A 283 0.68 12.70 -24.16
N GLY A 284 -0.48 12.77 -24.83
CA GLY A 284 -0.71 12.17 -26.16
C GLY A 284 -0.34 13.05 -27.35
N ASP A 285 0.12 14.29 -27.12
CA ASP A 285 0.43 15.30 -28.16
C ASP A 285 1.95 15.51 -28.35
N ARG A 286 2.77 14.46 -28.24
CA ARG A 286 4.22 14.53 -28.56
C ARG A 286 4.67 13.38 -29.44
#